data_AF-A0A1B8RSW9-F1
#
_entry.id   AF-A0A1B8RSW9-F1
#
_cell.length_a   1.000
_cell.length_b   1.000
_cell.length_c   1.000
_cell.angle_alpha   90.00
_cell.angle_beta   90.00
_cell.angle_gamma   90.00
#
_symmetry.space_group_name_H-M   'P 1'
#
loop_
_entity.id
_entity.type
_entity.pdbx_description
1 polymer ?
#
loop_
_entity_poly.entity_id
_entity_poly.type
_entity_poly.pdbx_seq_one_letter_code
_entity_poly.pdbx_strand_id
1 'polypeptide(L)' 'MSNIDLVHAAYVQRKVQEAERRRWADVIKEEVEKIKGCKPADQSIESNHKDIIDSIPLGTDLDNDQLYDIESGQTIRDL' A
#
# COMPACT_ATOMS: atom_id res chain seq x y z
N MET A 1 32.80 -13.87 -9.74
CA MET A 1 32.01 -13.50 -8.54
C MET A 1 32.86 -12.56 -7.71
N SER A 2 32.34 -11.38 -7.42
CA SER A 2 32.99 -10.40 -6.55
C SER A 2 32.98 -10.91 -5.11
N ASN A 3 33.93 -10.44 -4.29
CA ASN A 3 34.00 -10.76 -2.86
C ASN A 3 32.71 -10.33 -2.12
N ILE A 4 32.05 -9.27 -2.62
CA ILE A 4 30.76 -8.77 -2.12
C ILE A 4 29.62 -9.76 -2.39
N ASP A 5 29.62 -10.41 -3.56
CA ASP A 5 28.58 -11.40 -3.93
C ASP A 5 28.64 -12.61 -3.00
N LEU A 6 29.86 -13.01 -2.60
CA LEU A 6 30.10 -14.12 -1.68
C LEU A 6 29.61 -13.80 -0.26
N VAL A 7 29.87 -12.59 0.23
CA VAL A 7 29.38 -12.13 1.54
C VAL A 7 27.86 -12.04 1.55
N HIS A 8 27.24 -11.52 0.48
CA HIS A 8 25.79 -11.48 0.36
C HIS A 8 25.17 -12.88 0.31
N ALA A 9 25.73 -13.79 -0.48
CA ALA A 9 25.23 -15.16 -0.56
C ALA A 9 25.31 -15.89 0.80
N ALA A 10 26.42 -15.72 1.53
CA ALA A 10 26.58 -16.27 2.87
C ALA A 10 25.58 -15.68 3.87
N TYR A 11 25.31 -14.37 3.80
CA TYR A 11 24.32 -13.71 4.64
C TYR A 11 22.90 -14.25 4.38
N VAL A 12 22.51 -14.34 3.10
CA VAL A 12 21.20 -14.86 2.69
C VAL A 12 21.04 -16.32 3.14
N GLN A 13 22.04 -17.17 2.89
CA GLN A 13 22.02 -18.57 3.30
C GLN A 13 21.83 -18.73 4.81
N ARG A 14 22.52 -17.90 5.62
CA ARG A 14 22.36 -17.91 7.09
C ARG A 14 20.94 -17.53 7.49
N LYS A 15 20.34 -16.53 6.85
CA LYS A 15 18.97 -16.09 7.15
C LYS A 15 17.92 -17.13 6.79
N VAL A 16 18.13 -17.86 5.69
CA VAL A 16 17.26 -18.98 5.30
C VAL A 16 17.33 -20.11 6.34
N GLN A 17 18.53 -20.48 6.78
CA GLN A 17 18.69 -21.52 7.82
C GLN A 17 18.16 -21.08 9.20
N GLU A 18 18.34 -19.81 9.58
CA GLU A 18 17.76 -19.24 10.80
C GLU A 18 16.22 -19.28 10.74
N ALA A 19 15.62 -19.00 9.58
CA ALA A 19 14.18 -19.03 9.37
C ALA A 19 13.62 -20.47 9.33
N GLU A 20 14.32 -21.41 8.70
CA GLU A 20 13.94 -22.83 8.66
C GLU A 20 13.94 -23.47 10.07
N ARG A 21 14.85 -23.02 10.93
CA ARG A 21 14.92 -23.47 12.34
C ARG A 21 13.89 -22.84 13.26
N ARG A 22 13.20 -21.77 12.84
CA ARG A 22 12.12 -21.19 13.63
C ARG A 22 10.92 -22.14 13.62
N ARG A 23 10.32 -22.34 14.79
CA ARG A 23 9.06 -23.07 14.86
C ARG A 23 8.01 -22.24 14.13
N TRP A 24 7.30 -22.86 13.20
CA TRP A 24 6.18 -22.26 12.49
C TRP A 24 5.15 -21.60 13.42
N ALA A 25 5.01 -22.10 14.65
CA ALA A 25 4.17 -21.50 15.68
C ALA A 25 4.56 -20.05 16.04
N ASP A 26 5.85 -19.73 16.10
CA ASP A 26 6.32 -18.39 16.44
C ASP A 26 6.08 -17.42 15.28
N VAL A 27 6.30 -17.89 14.05
CA VAL A 27 6.04 -17.12 12.82
C VAL A 27 4.54 -16.82 12.67
N ILE A 28 3.69 -17.84 12.84
CA ILE A 28 2.23 -17.66 12.78
C ILE A 28 1.75 -16.69 13.86
N LYS A 29 2.30 -16.76 15.07
CA LYS A 29 1.94 -15.85 16.15
C LYS A 29 2.31 -14.40 15.83
N GLU A 30 3.52 -14.16 15.31
CA GLU A 30 3.98 -12.83 14.90
C GLU A 30 3.08 -12.24 13.80
N GLU A 31 2.76 -13.02 12.77
CA GLU A 31 1.91 -12.56 11.66
C GLU A 31 0.46 -12.29 12.12
N VAL A 32 -0.09 -13.11 13.01
CA VAL A 32 -1.42 -12.87 13.61
C VAL A 32 -1.43 -11.58 14.45
N GLU A 33 -0.35 -11.26 15.17
CA GLU A 33 -0.27 -10.01 15.93
C GLU A 33 -0.17 -8.77 15.03
N LYS A 34 0.51 -8.86 13.88
CA LYS A 34 0.53 -7.78 12.87
C LYS A 34 -0.88 -7.48 12.33
N ILE A 35 -1.67 -8.53 12.08
CA ILE A 35 -3.05 -8.38 11.59
C ILE A 35 -3.96 -7.80 12.68
N LYS A 36 -3.78 -8.17 13.95
CA LYS A 36 -4.57 -7.63 15.07
C LYS A 36 -4.39 -6.13 15.29
N GLY A 37 -3.23 -5.58 14.94
CA GLY A 37 -2.95 -4.13 14.99
C GLY A 37 -3.44 -3.35 13.77
N CYS A 38 -3.79 -4.06 12.68
CA CYS A 38 -4.40 -3.46 11.51
C CYS A 38 -5.85 -3.17 11.85
N LYS A 39 -6.12 -1.94 12.33
CA LYS A 39 -7.48 -1.42 12.26
C LYS A 39 -7.89 -1.55 10.79
N PRO A 40 -9.06 -2.14 10.46
CA PRO A 40 -9.60 -1.93 9.13
C PRO A 40 -9.54 -0.44 8.89
N ALA A 41 -8.90 0.00 7.80
CA ALA A 41 -8.98 1.39 7.40
C ALA A 41 -10.46 1.76 7.53
N ASP A 42 -10.76 2.73 8.38
CA ASP A 42 -12.10 3.02 8.85
C ASP A 42 -12.91 3.59 7.67
N GLN A 43 -13.28 2.71 6.73
CA GLN A 43 -14.23 2.98 5.66
C GLN A 43 -15.65 3.19 6.24
N SER A 44 -15.78 3.09 7.57
CA SER A 44 -16.97 3.43 8.35
C SER A 44 -17.08 4.92 8.67
N ILE A 45 -16.01 5.71 8.48
CA ILE A 45 -16.13 7.18 8.52
C ILE A 45 -17.05 7.53 7.36
N GLU A 46 -18.25 8.04 7.68
CA GLU A 46 -19.15 8.64 6.71
C GLU A 46 -18.33 9.57 5.83
N SER A 47 -18.10 9.13 4.61
CA SER A 47 -17.27 9.89 3.71
C SER A 47 -18.01 11.19 3.41
N ASN A 48 -17.30 12.32 3.55
CA ASN A 48 -17.68 13.58 2.91
C ASN A 48 -17.76 13.44 1.36
N HIS A 49 -17.63 12.23 0.79
CA HIS A 49 -17.85 11.90 -0.61
C HIS A 49 -19.11 12.50 -1.19
N LYS A 50 -20.22 12.60 -0.44
CA LYS A 50 -21.43 13.22 -1.00
C LYS A 50 -21.20 14.69 -1.36
N ASP A 51 -20.59 15.46 -0.46
CA ASP A 51 -20.32 16.88 -0.71
C ASP A 51 -19.27 17.07 -1.81
N ILE A 52 -18.29 16.17 -1.90
CA ILE A 52 -17.24 16.22 -2.94
C ILE A 52 -17.81 15.86 -4.31
N ILE A 53 -18.62 14.79 -4.42
CA ILE A 53 -19.21 14.34 -5.69
C ILE A 53 -20.18 15.39 -6.24
N ASP A 54 -21.01 15.99 -5.39
CA ASP A 54 -21.95 17.05 -5.81
C ASP A 54 -21.24 18.35 -6.22
N SER A 55 -19.96 18.53 -5.81
CA SER A 55 -19.13 19.68 -6.20
C SER A 55 -18.41 19.51 -7.53
N ILE A 56 -18.35 18.29 -8.08
CA ILE A 56 -17.66 17.99 -9.34
C ILE A 56 -18.60 18.31 -10.51
N PRO A 57 -18.22 19.24 -11.41
CA PRO A 57 -19.02 19.54 -12.60
C PRO A 57 -19.23 18.31 -13.49
N LEU A 58 -20.43 18.19 -14.05
CA LEU A 58 -20.73 17.17 -15.07
C LEU A 58 -19.74 17.28 -16.25
N GLY A 59 -19.23 16.13 -16.70
CA GLY A 59 -18.24 16.05 -17.78
C GLY A 59 -16.79 16.20 -17.29
N THR A 60 -16.57 16.32 -15.99
CA THR A 60 -15.24 16.39 -15.39
C THR A 60 -15.01 15.23 -14.43
N ASP A 61 -13.75 14.83 -14.27
CA ASP A 61 -13.33 13.78 -13.36
C ASP A 61 -12.18 14.28 -12.47
N LEU A 62 -12.09 13.73 -11.27
CA LEU A 62 -11.13 14.11 -10.25
C LEU A 62 -10.21 12.92 -9.97
N ASP A 63 -8.94 13.04 -10.35
CA ASP A 63 -7.90 12.07 -10.03
C ASP A 63 -6.65 12.78 -9.51
N ASN A 64 -6.03 12.21 -8.47
CA ASN A 64 -4.80 12.75 -7.87
C ASN A 64 -4.83 14.28 -7.64
N ASP A 65 -5.90 14.77 -7.01
CA ASP A 65 -6.16 16.20 -6.73
C ASP A 65 -6.27 17.10 -7.98
N GLN A 66 -6.40 16.51 -9.18
CA GLN A 66 -6.56 17.23 -10.43
C GLN A 66 -7.93 17.00 -11.04
N LEU A 67 -8.59 18.10 -11.39
CA LEU A 67 -9.85 18.08 -12.12
C LEU A 67 -9.56 18.19 -13.62
N TYR A 68 -10.03 17.22 -14.40
CA TYR A 68 -9.86 17.20 -15.85
C TYR A 68 -11.19 16.99 -16.59
N ASP A 69 -11.24 17.48 -17.81
CA ASP A 69 -12.37 17.28 -18.71
C ASP A 69 -12.32 15.86 -19.30
N ILE A 70 -13.41 15.10 -19.20
CA ILE A 70 -13.44 13.69 -19.61
C ILE A 70 -13.35 13.54 -21.13
N GLU A 71 -13.89 14.49 -21.90
CA GLU A 71 -13.92 14.39 -23.36
C GLU A 71 -12.58 14.76 -24.00
N SER A 72 -11.94 15.81 -23.52
CA SER A 72 -10.67 16.33 -24.04
C SER A 72 -9.44 15.78 -23.32
N GLY A 73 -9.59 15.24 -22.11
CA GLY A 73 -8.49 14.79 -21.24
C GLY A 73 -7.63 15.93 -20.70
N GLN A 74 -8.08 17.18 -20.83
CA GLN A 74 -7.30 18.34 -20.43
C GLN A 74 -7.56 18.71 -18.97
N THR A 75 -6.49 18.98 -18.22
CA THR A 75 -6.60 19.46 -16.84
C THR A 75 -7.26 20.84 -16.82
N ILE A 76 -8.37 20.94 -16.11
CA ILE A 76 -9.14 22.17 -15.88
C ILE A 76 -8.56 22.92 -14.68
N ARG A 77 -8.22 22.19 -13.60
CA ARG A 77 -7.78 22.77 -12.32
C ARG A 77 -6.96 21.77 -11.50
N ASP A 78 -5.95 22.29 -10.80
CA ASP A 78 -5.20 21.59 -9.74
C ASP A 78 -5.74 22.09 -8.39
N LEU A 79 -6.09 21.18 -7.46
CA LEU A 79 -6.77 21.49 -6.20
C LEU A 79 -5.85 21.46 -4.97
#